data_AF-A0AAJ4P780-F1
#
_entry.id   AF-A0AAJ4P780-F1
#
_cell.length_a   1.000
_cell.length_b   1.000
_cell.length_c   1.000
_cell.angle_alpha   90.00
_cell.angle_beta   90.00
_cell.angle_gamma   90.00
#
_symmetry.space_group_name_H-M   'P 1'
#
loop_
_entity.id
_entity.type
_entity.pdbx_description
1 polymer ?
#
loop_
_entity_poly.entity_id
_entity_poly.type
_entity_poly.pdbx_seq_one_letter_code
_entity_poly.pdbx_strand_id
1 'polypeptide(L)'
;MVEYNSNIVNLMTKIHEYKGKQIIYLQYNTATLEKLKFSSLYHNVKYGCALSGYSVSDTKLLQILQFKKSFNNEIEAQICGFRDALLYIVEDYEFIDINYDSLCAMYLEMSMGYDETITNITVAQKDAIKQLCLHYNNVIDLPNTNILTEIFQFVFEFIHSNLFSNNTHLFSRLLLNLLLYKSNILVTQYQSIDKLIYEDIVGSNKRLKKKNIDYFPFEDIHDFMNYYFYKIIESYDALDFNFQLILNEKITPQYRVLNILNRSFEPIARKDLEVMLADISRKTIERALVQLQKEDFIIKVGQGKSTQYKVK
;
A
#
# COMPACT_ATOMS: atom_id res chain seq x y z
N MET A 1 -14.66 -0.65 24.88
CA MET A 1 -14.01 -1.87 24.36
C MET A 1 -14.76 -2.26 23.09
N VAL A 2 -14.03 -2.40 21.99
CA VAL A 2 -14.56 -2.94 20.74
C VAL A 2 -15.01 -4.39 21.01
N GLU A 3 -16.29 -4.72 20.78
CA GLU A 3 -16.76 -6.10 20.92
C GLU A 3 -16.25 -6.96 19.76
N TYR A 4 -15.47 -7.99 20.07
CA TYR A 4 -14.95 -8.88 19.04
C TYR A 4 -15.99 -9.91 18.61
N ASN A 5 -16.34 -9.90 17.33
CA ASN A 5 -17.03 -11.04 16.73
C ASN A 5 -16.02 -12.13 16.33
N SER A 6 -16.50 -13.35 16.13
CA SER A 6 -15.65 -14.50 15.77
C SER A 6 -14.86 -14.29 14.48
N ASN A 7 -15.39 -13.50 13.53
CA ASN A 7 -14.71 -13.20 12.28
C ASN A 7 -13.46 -12.33 12.52
N ILE A 8 -13.59 -11.24 13.26
CA ILE A 8 -12.48 -10.33 13.59
C ILE A 8 -11.37 -11.09 14.31
N VAL A 9 -11.71 -11.96 15.27
CA VAL A 9 -10.72 -12.81 15.97
C VAL A 9 -9.98 -13.74 15.01
N ASN A 10 -10.68 -14.39 14.09
CA ASN A 10 -10.07 -15.28 13.09
C ASN A 10 -9.13 -14.51 12.15
N LEU A 11 -9.55 -13.31 11.69
CA LEU A 11 -8.73 -12.48 10.83
C LEU A 11 -7.45 -12.00 11.55
N MET A 12 -7.56 -11.50 12.79
CA MET A 12 -6.40 -11.11 13.59
C MET A 12 -5.43 -12.28 13.80
N THR A 13 -5.97 -13.47 14.10
CA THR A 13 -5.16 -14.69 14.28
C THR A 13 -4.36 -14.99 13.00
N LYS A 14 -5.01 -14.96 11.83
CA LYS A 14 -4.32 -15.18 10.54
C LYS A 14 -3.25 -14.12 10.25
N ILE A 15 -3.50 -12.86 10.60
CA ILE A 15 -2.49 -11.79 10.46
C ILE A 15 -1.28 -12.06 11.36
N HIS A 16 -1.50 -12.52 12.60
CA HIS A 16 -0.41 -12.87 13.51
C HIS A 16 0.39 -14.10 13.02
N GLU A 17 -0.27 -15.11 12.45
CA GLU A 17 0.41 -16.23 11.78
C GLU A 17 1.30 -15.74 10.63
N TYR A 18 0.78 -14.84 9.80
CA TYR A 18 1.56 -14.22 8.72
C TYR A 18 2.71 -13.36 9.21
N LYS A 19 2.52 -12.61 10.29
CA LYS A 19 3.59 -11.85 10.95
C LYS A 19 4.73 -12.78 11.41
N GLY A 20 4.39 -13.97 11.93
CA GLY A 20 5.39 -15.00 12.24
C GLY A 20 6.12 -15.52 10.99
N LYS A 21 5.36 -15.86 9.94
CA LYS A 21 5.90 -16.37 8.68
C LYS A 21 6.77 -15.35 7.93
N GLN A 22 6.44 -14.06 8.04
CA GLN A 22 7.20 -12.92 7.50
C GLN A 22 8.67 -12.96 7.93
N ILE A 23 8.99 -13.38 9.15
CA ILE A 23 10.37 -13.47 9.65
C ILE A 23 11.23 -14.32 8.71
N ILE A 24 10.65 -15.40 8.16
CA ILE A 24 11.32 -16.26 7.19
C ILE A 24 11.50 -15.50 5.88
N TYR A 25 10.48 -14.80 5.37
CA TYR A 25 10.60 -14.06 4.11
C TYR A 25 11.76 -13.05 4.12
N LEU A 26 11.93 -12.35 5.24
CA LEU A 26 12.95 -11.32 5.42
C LEU A 26 14.38 -11.87 5.46
N GLN A 27 14.57 -13.16 5.75
CA GLN A 27 15.88 -13.80 5.80
C GLN A 27 16.40 -14.23 4.42
N TYR A 28 15.53 -14.28 3.40
CA TYR A 28 15.87 -14.82 2.08
C TYR A 28 15.94 -13.73 1.00
N ASN A 29 16.91 -13.86 0.09
CA ASN A 29 16.98 -13.18 -1.21
C ASN A 29 16.74 -11.64 -1.17
N THR A 30 17.70 -10.91 -0.60
CA THR A 30 17.68 -9.45 -0.47
C THR A 30 17.40 -8.71 -1.78
N ALA A 31 17.97 -9.17 -2.90
CA ALA A 31 17.76 -8.52 -4.20
C ALA A 31 16.29 -8.54 -4.66
N THR A 32 15.56 -9.63 -4.39
CA THR A 32 14.14 -9.72 -4.75
C THR A 32 13.27 -8.91 -3.79
N LEU A 33 13.61 -8.90 -2.50
CA LEU A 33 12.94 -8.05 -1.52
C LEU A 33 13.06 -6.57 -1.87
N GLU A 34 14.23 -6.10 -2.33
CA GLU A 34 14.42 -4.72 -2.79
C GLU A 34 13.56 -4.38 -4.02
N LYS A 35 13.40 -5.32 -4.95
CA LYS A 35 12.49 -5.13 -6.10
C LYS A 35 11.03 -5.06 -5.68
N LEU A 36 10.62 -5.92 -4.74
CA LEU A 36 9.28 -5.89 -4.16
C LEU A 36 9.04 -4.57 -3.41
N LYS A 37 10.02 -4.07 -2.66
CA LYS A 37 9.95 -2.76 -2.01
C LYS A 37 9.74 -1.63 -3.00
N PHE A 38 10.55 -1.59 -4.07
CA PHE A 38 10.38 -0.57 -5.11
C PHE A 38 9.01 -0.69 -5.80
N SER A 39 8.56 -1.90 -6.11
CA SER A 39 7.23 -2.12 -6.71
C SER A 39 6.10 -1.69 -5.75
N SER A 40 6.22 -1.99 -4.47
CA SER A 40 5.27 -1.60 -3.45
C SER A 40 5.22 -0.09 -3.27
N LEU A 41 6.39 0.57 -3.20
CA LEU A 41 6.51 2.03 -3.16
C LEU A 41 5.81 2.67 -4.37
N TYR A 42 6.09 2.18 -5.58
CA TYR A 42 5.45 2.67 -6.80
C TYR A 42 3.91 2.55 -6.71
N HIS A 43 3.39 1.41 -6.27
CA HIS A 43 1.95 1.17 -6.16
C HIS A 43 1.30 1.98 -5.02
N ASN A 44 1.94 2.07 -3.85
CA ASN A 44 1.45 2.86 -2.72
C ASN A 44 1.33 4.35 -3.11
N VAL A 45 2.36 4.91 -3.76
CA VAL A 45 2.29 6.30 -4.25
C VAL A 45 1.23 6.45 -5.35
N LYS A 46 1.22 5.55 -6.35
CA LYS A 46 0.25 5.63 -7.45
C LYS A 46 -1.20 5.59 -6.97
N TYR A 47 -1.54 4.55 -6.21
CA TYR A 47 -2.91 4.25 -5.86
C TYR A 47 -3.35 4.99 -4.61
N GLY A 48 -2.47 5.18 -3.62
CA GLY A 48 -2.75 5.98 -2.43
C GLY A 48 -3.11 7.41 -2.79
N CYS A 49 -2.34 8.05 -3.69
CA CYS A 49 -2.66 9.37 -4.21
C CYS A 49 -3.91 9.38 -5.10
N ALA A 50 -4.11 8.36 -5.94
CA ALA A 50 -5.30 8.29 -6.82
C ALA A 50 -6.60 8.15 -6.02
N LEU A 51 -6.56 7.46 -4.87
CA LEU A 51 -7.62 7.39 -3.85
C LEU A 51 -7.83 8.71 -3.08
N SER A 52 -7.13 9.77 -3.44
CA SER A 52 -7.41 11.13 -2.96
C SER A 52 -7.55 12.10 -4.14
N GLY A 53 -7.70 11.58 -5.36
CA GLY A 53 -7.91 12.38 -6.57
C GLY A 53 -6.62 12.86 -7.26
N TYR A 54 -5.45 12.53 -6.74
CA TYR A 54 -4.17 12.93 -7.31
C TYR A 54 -3.61 11.82 -8.21
N SER A 55 -3.49 12.09 -9.51
CA SER A 55 -2.94 11.11 -10.47
C SER A 55 -2.09 11.77 -11.54
N VAL A 56 -1.07 11.05 -11.99
CA VAL A 56 -0.17 11.45 -13.10
C VAL A 56 0.08 10.25 -14.01
N SER A 57 0.71 10.48 -15.17
CA SER A 57 1.14 9.39 -16.04
C SER A 57 2.23 8.54 -15.38
N ASP A 58 2.34 7.27 -15.79
CA ASP A 58 3.35 6.36 -15.25
C ASP A 58 4.78 6.85 -15.48
N THR A 59 5.04 7.52 -16.61
CA THR A 59 6.35 8.13 -16.89
C THR A 59 6.68 9.23 -15.91
N LYS A 60 5.70 10.07 -15.55
CA LYS A 60 5.87 11.15 -14.60
C LYS A 60 5.99 10.62 -13.17
N LEU A 61 5.21 9.61 -12.81
CA LEU A 61 5.33 8.96 -11.51
C LEU A 61 6.73 8.39 -11.31
N LEU A 62 7.30 7.70 -12.30
CA LEU A 62 8.67 7.20 -12.23
C LEU A 62 9.70 8.33 -12.04
N GLN A 63 9.51 9.48 -12.69
CA GLN A 63 10.37 10.66 -12.47
C GLN A 63 10.25 11.17 -11.03
N ILE A 64 9.03 11.24 -10.49
CA ILE A 64 8.79 11.61 -9.08
C ILE A 64 9.53 10.61 -8.19
N LEU A 65 9.34 9.30 -8.34
CA LEU A 65 10.03 8.32 -7.49
C LEU A 65 11.56 8.39 -7.55
N GLN A 66 12.14 8.81 -8.68
CA GLN A 66 13.59 8.86 -8.88
C GLN A 66 14.25 10.16 -8.40
N PHE A 67 13.56 11.30 -8.54
CA PHE A 67 14.18 12.61 -8.37
C PHE A 67 13.41 13.45 -7.34
N LYS A 68 14.13 13.93 -6.32
CA LYS A 68 13.59 14.88 -5.33
C LYS A 68 13.12 16.16 -6.03
N LYS A 69 12.03 16.76 -5.54
CA LYS A 69 11.45 18.02 -6.05
C LYS A 69 11.07 18.02 -7.54
N SER A 70 10.52 16.91 -8.03
CA SER A 70 10.13 16.74 -9.44
C SER A 70 8.67 17.12 -9.73
N PHE A 71 8.26 18.32 -9.36
CA PHE A 71 6.88 18.79 -9.51
C PHE A 71 6.81 20.17 -10.16
N ASN A 72 5.79 20.37 -11.01
CA ASN A 72 5.52 21.63 -11.70
C ASN A 72 4.11 22.18 -11.42
N ASN A 73 3.29 21.44 -10.69
CA ASN A 73 1.92 21.81 -10.32
C ASN A 73 1.56 21.19 -8.96
N GLU A 74 0.42 21.61 -8.41
CA GLU A 74 -0.06 21.17 -7.09
C GLU A 74 -0.29 19.66 -7.00
N ILE A 75 -0.85 19.02 -8.04
CA ILE A 75 -1.08 17.57 -8.07
C ILE A 75 0.26 16.82 -7.96
N GLU A 76 1.25 17.22 -8.76
CA GLU A 76 2.59 16.64 -8.69
C GLU A 76 3.27 16.91 -7.34
N ALA A 77 3.02 18.07 -6.72
CA ALA A 77 3.54 18.41 -5.41
C ALA A 77 2.95 17.51 -4.32
N GLN A 78 1.64 17.24 -4.35
CA GLN A 78 0.97 16.30 -3.43
C GLN A 78 1.53 14.87 -3.56
N ILE A 79 1.72 14.39 -4.79
CA ILE A 79 2.30 13.05 -5.02
C ILE A 79 3.77 13.00 -4.58
N CYS A 80 4.51 14.08 -4.82
CA CYS A 80 5.91 14.25 -4.41
C CYS A 80 6.05 14.22 -2.88
N GLY A 81 5.21 14.96 -2.16
CA GLY A 81 5.24 15.00 -0.69
C GLY A 81 4.75 13.71 -0.07
N PHE A 82 3.69 13.09 -0.59
CA PHE A 82 3.26 11.76 -0.14
C PHE A 82 4.37 10.70 -0.30
N ARG A 83 5.09 10.71 -1.44
CA ARG A 83 6.27 9.87 -1.62
C ARG A 83 7.32 10.13 -0.55
N ASP A 84 7.68 11.40 -0.30
CA ASP A 84 8.73 11.74 0.66
C ASP A 84 8.37 11.32 2.09
N ALA A 85 7.13 11.59 2.51
CA ALA A 85 6.63 11.14 3.80
C ALA A 85 6.57 9.61 3.92
N LEU A 86 6.20 8.90 2.85
CA LEU A 86 6.21 7.43 2.84
C LEU A 86 7.63 6.87 2.93
N LEU A 87 8.60 7.47 2.22
CA LEU A 87 10.01 7.08 2.31
C LEU A 87 10.56 7.32 3.71
N TYR A 88 10.26 8.47 4.33
CA TYR A 88 10.62 8.75 5.71
C TYR A 88 10.08 7.68 6.67
N ILE A 89 8.82 7.25 6.51
CA ILE A 89 8.25 6.16 7.32
C ILE A 89 8.98 4.84 7.06
N VAL A 90 9.23 4.48 5.79
CA VAL A 90 9.89 3.21 5.45
C VAL A 90 11.32 3.15 6.01
N GLU A 91 12.04 4.26 6.02
CA GLU A 91 13.43 4.35 6.47
C GLU A 91 13.53 4.48 8.00
N ASP A 92 12.64 5.25 8.63
CA ASP A 92 12.83 5.71 10.03
C ASP A 92 11.68 5.34 11.00
N TYR A 93 10.71 4.46 10.63
CA TYR A 93 9.56 4.14 11.49
C TYR A 93 9.92 3.74 12.94
N GLU A 94 11.09 3.14 13.16
CA GLU A 94 11.56 2.75 14.50
C GLU A 94 11.74 3.97 15.40
N PHE A 95 12.18 5.09 14.84
CA PHE A 95 12.50 6.34 15.54
C PHE A 95 11.35 7.37 15.52
N ILE A 96 10.30 7.15 14.74
CA ILE A 96 9.14 8.05 14.70
C ILE A 96 8.25 7.78 15.92
N ASP A 97 8.17 8.73 16.83
CA ASP A 97 7.28 8.65 17.99
C ASP A 97 5.81 8.85 17.59
N ILE A 98 4.89 8.19 18.32
CA ILE A 98 3.45 8.44 18.15
C ILE A 98 3.04 9.57 19.09
N ASN A 99 3.26 10.82 18.64
CA ASN A 99 2.87 12.02 19.37
C ASN A 99 2.43 13.13 18.39
N TYR A 100 1.85 14.20 18.93
CA TYR A 100 1.33 15.32 18.14
C TYR A 100 2.41 15.93 17.22
N ASP A 101 3.61 16.18 17.76
CA ASP A 101 4.67 16.87 17.02
C ASP A 101 5.18 16.02 15.85
N SER A 102 5.30 14.71 16.04
CA SER A 102 5.70 13.76 14.99
C SER A 102 4.66 13.63 13.89
N LEU A 103 3.37 13.54 14.25
CA LEU A 103 2.28 13.55 13.28
C LEU A 103 2.25 14.86 12.47
N CYS A 104 2.44 16.01 13.12
CA CYS A 104 2.55 17.30 12.42
C CYS A 104 3.78 17.35 11.50
N ALA A 105 4.94 16.87 11.94
CA ALA A 105 6.13 16.82 11.11
C ALA A 105 5.94 15.94 9.86
N MET A 106 5.33 14.76 10.03
CA MET A 106 5.01 13.89 8.90
C MET A 106 4.01 14.52 7.93
N TYR A 107 3.00 15.22 8.45
CA TYR A 107 2.04 15.92 7.61
C TYR A 107 2.70 17.10 6.86
N LEU A 108 3.61 17.85 7.50
CA LEU A 108 4.38 18.90 6.84
C LEU A 108 5.23 18.32 5.71
N GLU A 109 5.89 17.19 5.92
CA GLU A 109 6.65 16.50 4.87
C GLU A 109 5.73 16.11 3.70
N MET A 110 4.56 15.55 4.00
CA MET A 110 3.55 15.18 3.01
C MET A 110 3.04 16.39 2.22
N SER A 111 2.90 17.55 2.87
CA SER A 111 2.47 18.80 2.26
C SER A 111 3.63 19.66 1.73
N MET A 112 4.82 19.08 1.52
CA MET A 112 5.99 19.78 0.96
C MET A 112 6.45 21.02 1.76
N GLY A 113 6.18 21.04 3.07
CA GLY A 113 6.63 22.06 4.01
C GLY A 113 5.71 23.29 4.13
N TYR A 114 4.58 23.35 3.43
CA TYR A 114 3.59 24.41 3.62
C TYR A 114 2.17 23.86 3.57
N ASP A 115 1.46 23.96 4.70
CA ASP A 115 0.03 23.70 4.74
C ASP A 115 -0.63 24.63 5.78
N GLU A 116 -1.56 25.46 5.31
CA GLU A 116 -2.34 26.37 6.18
C GLU A 116 -3.15 25.60 7.23
N THR A 117 -3.42 24.31 6.98
CA THR A 117 -4.14 23.45 7.91
C THR A 117 -3.41 23.35 9.24
N ILE A 118 -2.07 23.21 9.25
CA ILE A 118 -1.29 23.13 10.49
C ILE A 118 -1.27 24.47 11.23
N THR A 119 -1.16 25.57 10.50
CA THR A 119 -1.17 26.91 11.11
C THR A 119 -2.52 27.26 11.75
N ASN A 120 -3.60 26.62 11.29
CA ASN A 120 -4.97 26.87 11.73
C ASN A 120 -5.52 25.80 12.71
N ILE A 121 -4.70 24.84 13.16
CA ILE A 121 -5.12 23.85 14.17
C ILE A 121 -5.52 24.59 15.46
N THR A 122 -6.77 24.42 15.87
CA THR A 122 -7.27 24.97 17.14
C THR A 122 -6.69 24.24 18.36
N VAL A 123 -6.74 24.87 19.53
CA VAL A 123 -6.30 24.24 20.79
C VAL A 123 -7.06 22.93 21.04
N ALA A 124 -8.38 22.90 20.82
CA ALA A 124 -9.19 21.71 21.00
C ALA A 124 -8.78 20.55 20.06
N GLN A 125 -8.47 20.86 18.80
CA GLN A 125 -8.00 19.88 17.82
C GLN A 125 -6.62 19.34 18.19
N LYS A 126 -5.71 20.21 18.62
CA LYS A 126 -4.40 19.81 19.13
C LYS A 126 -4.51 18.88 20.33
N ASP A 127 -5.39 19.21 21.27
CA ASP A 127 -5.63 18.37 22.45
C ASP A 127 -6.25 17.02 22.06
N ALA A 128 -7.16 16.98 21.09
CA ALA A 128 -7.73 15.73 20.57
C ALA A 128 -6.65 14.79 20.02
N ILE A 129 -5.72 15.29 19.19
CA ILE A 129 -4.60 14.47 18.66
C ILE A 129 -3.71 13.99 19.79
N LYS A 130 -3.39 14.87 20.75
CA LYS A 130 -2.59 14.48 21.91
C LYS A 130 -3.26 13.37 22.72
N GLN A 131 -4.56 13.45 22.93
CA GLN A 131 -5.33 12.40 23.62
C GLN A 131 -5.34 11.09 22.83
N LEU A 132 -5.51 11.16 21.51
CA LEU A 132 -5.45 9.98 20.63
C LEU A 132 -4.08 9.29 20.72
N CYS A 133 -2.98 10.05 20.60
CA CYS A 133 -1.62 9.55 20.75
C CYS A 133 -1.33 9.01 22.15
N LEU A 134 -1.78 9.73 23.19
CA LEU A 134 -1.61 9.32 24.57
C LEU A 134 -2.35 8.01 24.86
N HIS A 135 -3.58 7.88 24.37
CA HIS A 135 -4.36 6.65 24.52
C HIS A 135 -3.63 5.47 23.92
N TYR A 136 -3.22 5.56 22.65
CA TYR A 136 -2.47 4.52 21.96
C TYR A 136 -1.21 4.11 22.74
N ASN A 137 -0.36 5.06 23.09
CA ASN A 137 0.90 4.77 23.80
C ASN A 137 0.67 4.11 25.17
N ASN A 138 -0.43 4.43 25.85
CA ASN A 138 -0.73 3.84 27.15
C ASN A 138 -1.25 2.40 27.08
N VAL A 139 -1.81 1.98 25.93
CA VAL A 139 -2.47 0.67 25.80
C VAL A 139 -1.62 -0.36 25.08
N ILE A 140 -0.73 0.05 24.16
CA ILE A 140 0.02 -0.88 23.29
C ILE A 140 0.93 -1.85 24.04
N ASP A 141 1.43 -1.49 25.22
CA ASP A 141 2.33 -2.32 26.04
C ASP A 141 1.58 -3.09 27.14
N LEU A 142 0.26 -2.92 27.25
CA LEU A 142 -0.52 -3.61 28.28
C LEU A 142 -0.68 -5.10 27.96
N PRO A 143 -0.62 -5.97 28.99
CA PRO A 143 -0.87 -7.39 28.81
C PRO A 143 -2.30 -7.61 28.32
N ASN A 144 -2.44 -8.43 27.27
CA ASN A 144 -3.69 -8.76 26.57
C ASN A 144 -4.24 -7.68 25.61
N THR A 145 -3.51 -6.60 25.36
CA THR A 145 -3.87 -5.68 24.27
C THR A 145 -3.65 -6.35 22.92
N ASN A 146 -4.66 -6.32 22.05
CA ASN A 146 -4.47 -6.69 20.66
C ASN A 146 -4.05 -5.44 19.85
N ILE A 147 -2.76 -5.37 19.53
CA ILE A 147 -2.18 -4.23 18.82
C ILE A 147 -2.90 -3.89 17.51
N LEU A 148 -3.42 -4.90 16.78
CA LEU A 148 -4.17 -4.63 15.55
C LEU A 148 -5.42 -3.81 15.83
N THR A 149 -6.17 -4.13 16.88
CA THR A 149 -7.37 -3.36 17.25
C THR A 149 -7.01 -1.91 17.55
N GLU A 150 -5.94 -1.68 18.31
CA GLU A 150 -5.51 -0.32 18.67
C GLU A 150 -5.04 0.49 17.47
N ILE A 151 -4.33 -0.13 16.51
CA ILE A 151 -3.95 0.52 15.25
C ILE A 151 -5.20 0.98 14.48
N PHE A 152 -6.18 0.11 14.32
CA PHE A 152 -7.37 0.43 13.53
C PHE A 152 -8.32 1.38 14.26
N GLN A 153 -8.43 1.29 15.59
CA GLN A 153 -9.12 2.30 16.40
C GLN A 153 -8.48 3.68 16.21
N PHE A 154 -7.15 3.75 16.32
CA PHE A 154 -6.41 4.99 16.13
C PHE A 154 -6.68 5.62 14.77
N VAL A 155 -6.53 4.85 13.69
CA VAL A 155 -6.74 5.34 12.32
C VAL A 155 -8.20 5.71 12.07
N PHE A 156 -9.15 4.93 12.60
CA PHE A 156 -10.57 5.22 12.47
C PHE A 156 -10.95 6.54 13.15
N GLU A 157 -10.55 6.74 14.40
CA GLU A 157 -10.79 7.99 15.13
C GLU A 157 -10.07 9.17 14.49
N PHE A 158 -8.84 8.96 14.01
CA PHE A 158 -8.09 9.97 13.28
C PHE A 158 -8.85 10.46 12.05
N ILE A 159 -9.40 9.55 11.24
CA ILE A 159 -10.17 9.90 10.05
C ILE A 159 -11.44 10.68 10.43
N HIS A 160 -12.18 10.20 11.42
CA HIS A 160 -13.42 10.85 11.88
C HIS A 160 -13.20 12.22 12.52
N SER A 161 -12.02 12.44 13.11
CA SER A 161 -11.66 13.75 13.65
C SER A 161 -11.50 14.82 12.56
N ASN A 162 -11.26 14.40 11.31
CA ASN A 162 -11.11 15.23 10.11
C ASN A 162 -10.21 16.48 10.29
N LEU A 163 -9.15 16.31 11.08
CA LEU A 163 -8.32 17.43 11.55
C LEU A 163 -7.47 18.06 10.46
N PHE A 164 -7.15 17.28 9.41
CA PHE A 164 -6.27 17.68 8.32
C PHE A 164 -7.04 17.97 7.02
N SER A 165 -8.35 18.25 7.15
CA SER A 165 -9.26 18.65 6.07
C SER A 165 -9.12 17.78 4.82
N ASN A 166 -8.79 18.38 3.67
CA ASN A 166 -8.76 17.75 2.35
C ASN A 166 -7.73 16.62 2.21
N ASN A 167 -6.78 16.51 3.14
CA ASN A 167 -5.71 15.52 3.10
C ASN A 167 -5.80 14.49 4.26
N THR A 168 -6.89 14.50 5.05
CA THR A 168 -7.06 13.56 6.18
C THR A 168 -6.92 12.11 5.72
N HIS A 169 -7.58 11.72 4.63
CA HIS A 169 -7.55 10.34 4.16
C HIS A 169 -6.19 9.96 3.56
N LEU A 170 -5.56 10.85 2.78
CA LEU A 170 -4.21 10.62 2.26
C LEU A 170 -3.21 10.41 3.39
N PHE A 171 -3.27 11.26 4.42
CA PHE A 171 -2.41 11.15 5.59
C PHE A 171 -2.71 9.91 6.44
N SER A 172 -3.98 9.51 6.55
CA SER A 172 -4.36 8.29 7.29
C SER A 172 -3.73 7.01 6.71
N ARG A 173 -3.44 6.98 5.39
CA ARG A 173 -2.73 5.86 4.74
C ARG A 173 -1.28 5.78 5.18
N LEU A 174 -0.61 6.93 5.28
CA LEU A 174 0.75 7.02 5.83
C LEU A 174 0.77 6.58 7.29
N LEU A 175 -0.18 7.08 8.08
CA LEU A 175 -0.33 6.74 9.48
C LEU A 175 -0.58 5.24 9.71
N LEU A 176 -1.44 4.61 8.90
CA LEU A 176 -1.65 3.17 8.95
C LEU A 176 -0.36 2.40 8.67
N ASN A 177 0.40 2.80 7.63
CA ASN A 177 1.71 2.17 7.35
C ASN A 177 2.68 2.31 8.51
N LEU A 178 2.80 3.50 9.11
CA LEU A 178 3.65 3.73 10.27
C LEU A 178 3.29 2.80 11.44
N LEU A 179 2.01 2.77 11.82
CA LEU A 179 1.54 1.98 12.96
C LEU A 179 1.71 0.47 12.75
N LEU A 180 1.49 -0.02 11.51
CA LEU A 180 1.79 -1.41 11.14
C LEU A 180 3.29 -1.71 11.26
N TYR A 181 4.17 -0.81 10.79
CA TYR A 181 5.62 -1.00 10.86
C TYR A 181 6.15 -1.00 12.29
N LYS A 182 5.72 -0.04 13.11
CA LYS A 182 6.05 -0.04 14.56
C LYS A 182 5.58 -1.31 15.27
N SER A 183 4.55 -1.97 14.73
CA SER A 183 4.02 -3.24 15.23
C SER A 183 4.63 -4.47 14.56
N ASN A 184 5.72 -4.32 13.79
CA ASN A 184 6.41 -5.37 13.05
C ASN A 184 5.54 -6.11 12.00
N ILE A 185 4.50 -5.45 11.47
CA ILE A 185 3.68 -5.93 10.37
C ILE A 185 4.17 -5.21 9.10
N LEU A 186 5.08 -5.86 8.37
CA LEU A 186 5.86 -5.21 7.31
C LEU A 186 5.33 -5.49 5.91
N VAL A 187 4.19 -6.17 5.78
CA VAL A 187 3.64 -6.59 4.48
C VAL A 187 3.47 -5.42 3.50
N THR A 188 3.12 -4.24 4.01
CA THR A 188 2.88 -3.07 3.16
C THR A 188 4.16 -2.49 2.55
N GLN A 189 5.34 -2.87 3.07
CA GLN A 189 6.61 -2.57 2.42
C GLN A 189 6.79 -3.37 1.12
N TYR A 190 6.09 -4.50 0.96
CA TYR A 190 6.28 -5.42 -0.17
C TYR A 190 5.05 -5.56 -1.06
N GLN A 191 3.86 -5.22 -0.55
CA GLN A 191 2.60 -5.21 -1.28
C GLN A 191 1.82 -3.93 -0.95
N SER A 192 1.10 -3.39 -1.93
CA SER A 192 0.35 -2.15 -1.73
C SER A 192 -1.11 -2.46 -1.38
N ILE A 193 -1.51 -2.14 -0.14
CA ILE A 193 -2.92 -2.21 0.26
C ILE A 193 -3.74 -1.20 -0.55
N ASP A 194 -3.19 0.00 -0.82
CA ASP A 194 -3.88 1.03 -1.59
C ASP A 194 -4.22 0.57 -3.01
N LYS A 195 -3.36 -0.25 -3.63
CA LYS A 195 -3.68 -0.90 -4.90
C LYS A 195 -4.92 -1.77 -4.80
N LEU A 196 -4.99 -2.65 -3.79
CA LEU A 196 -6.12 -3.56 -3.59
C LEU A 196 -7.42 -2.79 -3.34
N ILE A 197 -7.35 -1.71 -2.56
CA ILE A 197 -8.50 -0.83 -2.30
C ILE A 197 -8.94 -0.14 -3.59
N TYR A 198 -8.00 0.41 -4.36
CA TYR A 198 -8.30 1.07 -5.63
C TYR A 198 -8.95 0.11 -6.63
N GLU A 199 -8.45 -1.13 -6.73
CA GLU A 199 -8.99 -2.17 -7.60
C GLU A 199 -10.41 -2.59 -7.19
N ASP A 200 -10.70 -2.71 -5.88
CA ASP A 200 -12.07 -2.95 -5.40
C ASP A 200 -13.03 -1.84 -5.85
N ILE A 201 -12.63 -0.58 -5.68
CA ILE A 201 -13.50 0.57 -5.99
C ILE A 201 -13.71 0.71 -7.49
N VAL A 202 -12.65 0.54 -8.30
CA VAL A 202 -12.76 0.61 -9.76
C VAL A 202 -13.51 -0.61 -10.32
N GLY A 203 -13.27 -1.80 -9.76
CA GLY A 203 -13.92 -3.05 -10.17
C GLY A 203 -15.41 -3.08 -9.87
N SER A 204 -15.83 -2.55 -8.71
CA SER A 204 -17.22 -2.44 -8.32
C SER A 204 -17.99 -1.34 -9.05
N ASN A 205 -17.30 -0.35 -9.65
CA ASN A 205 -17.96 0.84 -10.19
C ASN A 205 -17.34 1.33 -11.52
N LYS A 206 -17.86 0.82 -12.65
CA LYS A 206 -17.44 1.21 -14.02
C LYS A 206 -17.51 2.72 -14.32
N ARG A 207 -18.25 3.51 -13.51
CA ARG A 207 -18.42 4.97 -13.66
C ARG A 207 -17.41 5.83 -12.89
N LEU A 208 -16.63 5.26 -11.97
CA LEU A 208 -15.74 6.02 -11.07
C LEU A 208 -14.37 6.38 -11.66
N LYS A 209 -14.05 6.01 -12.91
CA LYS A 209 -12.79 6.40 -13.60
C LYS A 209 -12.60 7.93 -13.81
N LYS A 210 -13.46 8.80 -13.26
CA LYS A 210 -13.50 10.25 -13.59
C LYS A 210 -13.75 11.24 -12.42
N LYS A 211 -13.87 10.80 -11.16
CA LYS A 211 -14.07 11.72 -10.01
C LYS A 211 -13.02 11.49 -8.93
N ASN A 212 -12.69 12.51 -8.14
CA ASN A 212 -11.90 12.37 -6.91
C ASN A 212 -12.60 11.33 -6.02
N ILE A 213 -11.98 10.16 -5.88
CA ILE A 213 -12.46 9.05 -5.06
C ILE A 213 -11.81 9.22 -3.71
N ASP A 214 -12.20 10.22 -2.92
CA ASP A 214 -11.83 10.21 -1.51
C ASP A 214 -12.81 9.28 -0.78
N TYR A 215 -12.51 7.98 -0.79
CA TYR A 215 -13.46 6.95 -0.41
C TYR A 215 -13.09 6.31 0.92
N PHE A 216 -13.79 6.75 1.94
CA PHE A 216 -13.89 6.08 3.24
C PHE A 216 -15.38 5.88 3.56
N PRO A 217 -15.96 4.71 3.24
CA PRO A 217 -17.40 4.49 3.37
C PRO A 217 -17.81 3.94 4.75
N PHE A 218 -16.88 3.82 5.70
CA PHE A 218 -17.12 3.08 6.94
C PHE A 218 -17.70 4.01 8.01
N GLU A 219 -18.96 3.79 8.37
CA GLU A 219 -19.58 4.45 9.52
C GLU A 219 -19.28 3.71 10.84
N ASP A 220 -18.98 2.43 10.74
CA ASP A 220 -18.72 1.54 11.87
C ASP A 220 -17.28 0.99 11.86
N ILE A 221 -16.69 0.89 13.06
CA ILE A 221 -15.32 0.44 13.21
C ILE A 221 -15.14 -1.05 12.90
N HIS A 222 -16.14 -1.90 13.17
CA HIS A 222 -16.06 -3.32 12.86
C HIS A 222 -15.99 -3.55 11.35
N ASP A 223 -16.75 -2.79 10.57
CA ASP A 223 -16.67 -2.84 9.10
C ASP A 223 -15.31 -2.35 8.59
N PHE A 224 -14.81 -1.25 9.14
CA PHE A 224 -13.47 -0.74 8.84
C PHE A 224 -12.38 -1.77 9.13
N MET A 225 -12.37 -2.36 10.34
CA MET A 225 -11.42 -3.39 10.74
C MET A 225 -11.52 -4.63 9.86
N ASN A 226 -12.73 -5.15 9.64
CA ASN A 226 -12.94 -6.33 8.81
C ASN A 226 -12.35 -6.10 7.41
N TYR A 227 -12.70 -4.98 6.78
CA TYR A 227 -12.22 -4.66 5.44
C TYR A 227 -10.69 -4.60 5.37
N TYR A 228 -10.06 -3.83 6.25
CA TYR A 228 -8.60 -3.69 6.23
C TYR A 228 -7.87 -4.97 6.67
N PHE A 229 -8.42 -5.77 7.58
CA PHE A 229 -7.86 -7.07 7.91
C PHE A 229 -7.88 -8.02 6.72
N TYR A 230 -8.97 -8.05 5.94
CA TYR A 230 -8.98 -8.79 4.67
C TYR A 230 -7.91 -8.28 3.71
N LYS A 231 -7.72 -6.96 3.58
CA LYS A 231 -6.69 -6.40 2.70
C LYS A 231 -5.25 -6.68 3.15
N ILE A 232 -5.00 -6.70 4.46
CA ILE A 232 -3.71 -7.13 5.03
C ILE A 232 -3.48 -8.61 4.73
N ILE A 233 -4.48 -9.46 4.94
CA ILE A 233 -4.39 -10.90 4.65
C ILE A 233 -4.16 -11.13 3.15
N GLU A 234 -4.89 -10.45 2.27
CA GLU A 234 -4.74 -10.53 0.82
C GLU A 234 -3.33 -10.09 0.39
N SER A 235 -2.79 -9.05 1.02
CA SER A 235 -1.40 -8.61 0.82
C SER A 235 -0.40 -9.69 1.27
N TYR A 236 -0.64 -10.35 2.40
CA TYR A 236 0.21 -11.44 2.87
C TYR A 236 0.11 -12.69 1.99
N ASP A 237 -1.08 -13.04 1.50
CA ASP A 237 -1.31 -14.12 0.55
C ASP A 237 -0.54 -13.84 -0.77
N ALA A 238 -0.53 -12.59 -1.24
CA ALA A 238 0.23 -12.17 -2.41
C ALA A 238 1.75 -12.25 -2.18
N LEU A 239 2.23 -11.81 -1.00
CA LEU A 239 3.64 -11.89 -0.63
C LEU A 239 4.11 -13.34 -0.48
N ASP A 240 3.36 -14.18 0.22
CA ASP A 240 3.65 -15.61 0.39
C ASP A 240 3.73 -16.31 -0.97
N PHE A 241 2.76 -16.04 -1.85
CA PHE A 241 2.78 -16.59 -3.18
C PHE A 241 4.03 -16.17 -3.98
N ASN A 242 4.39 -14.88 -3.98
CA ASN A 242 5.60 -14.40 -4.64
C ASN A 242 6.84 -15.09 -4.06
N PHE A 243 6.89 -15.27 -2.74
CA PHE A 243 7.97 -15.95 -2.05
C PHE A 243 8.07 -17.43 -2.42
N GLN A 244 6.95 -18.14 -2.48
CA GLN A 244 6.89 -19.53 -2.94
C GLN A 244 7.34 -19.68 -4.40
N LEU A 245 7.01 -18.72 -5.26
CA LEU A 245 7.51 -18.70 -6.65
C LEU A 245 9.04 -18.56 -6.73
N ILE A 246 9.64 -17.82 -5.79
CA ILE A 246 11.09 -17.58 -5.74
C ILE A 246 11.83 -18.78 -5.16
N LEU A 247 11.31 -19.40 -4.09
CA LEU A 247 11.97 -20.52 -3.42
C LEU A 247 11.92 -21.84 -4.19
N ASN A 248 10.94 -21.98 -5.09
CA ASN A 248 10.71 -23.25 -5.74
C ASN A 248 11.44 -23.30 -7.09
N GLU A 249 12.69 -23.76 -7.07
CA GLU A 249 13.59 -23.89 -8.25
C GLU A 249 12.98 -24.70 -9.42
N LYS A 250 11.90 -25.45 -9.17
CA LYS A 250 11.15 -26.22 -10.17
C LYS A 250 10.13 -25.38 -10.95
N ILE A 251 9.88 -24.14 -10.56
CA ILE A 251 8.89 -23.29 -11.21
C ILE A 251 9.51 -22.58 -12.41
N THR A 252 9.03 -22.95 -13.60
CA THR A 252 9.57 -22.40 -14.85
C THR A 252 9.21 -20.92 -15.01
N PRO A 253 10.07 -20.12 -15.66
CA PRO A 253 9.74 -18.73 -15.99
C PRO A 253 8.42 -18.59 -16.78
N GLN A 254 8.06 -19.60 -17.57
CA GLN A 254 6.80 -19.69 -18.28
C GLN A 254 5.59 -19.69 -17.33
N TYR A 255 5.60 -20.55 -16.32
CA TYR A 255 4.53 -20.60 -15.32
C TYR A 255 4.42 -19.29 -14.54
N ARG A 256 5.55 -18.66 -14.20
CA ARG A 256 5.58 -17.38 -13.47
C ARG A 256 4.93 -16.24 -14.26
N VAL A 257 5.24 -16.16 -15.56
CA VAL A 257 4.58 -15.21 -16.47
C VAL A 257 3.09 -15.49 -16.58
N LEU A 258 2.68 -16.74 -16.79
CA LEU A 258 1.26 -17.11 -16.89
C LEU A 258 0.48 -16.74 -15.62
N ASN A 259 1.06 -16.99 -14.45
CA ASN A 259 0.39 -16.70 -13.19
C ASN A 259 0.21 -15.21 -12.92
N ILE A 260 1.19 -14.38 -13.27
CA ILE A 260 1.03 -12.92 -13.16
C ILE A 260 -0.09 -12.44 -14.09
N LEU A 261 -0.13 -12.96 -15.32
CA LEU A 261 -1.19 -12.62 -16.27
C LEU A 261 -2.57 -13.09 -15.77
N ASN A 262 -2.67 -14.26 -15.13
CA ASN A 262 -3.91 -14.81 -14.57
C ASN A 262 -4.47 -13.96 -13.42
N ARG A 263 -3.61 -13.29 -12.66
CA ARG A 263 -4.00 -12.44 -11.52
C ARG A 263 -4.31 -11.00 -11.89
N SER A 264 -4.05 -10.60 -13.13
CA SER A 264 -4.29 -9.23 -13.58
C SER A 264 -5.62 -9.11 -14.29
N PHE A 265 -6.43 -8.14 -13.87
CA PHE A 265 -7.70 -7.80 -14.54
C PHE A 265 -7.50 -7.04 -15.85
N GLU A 266 -6.38 -6.34 -15.98
CA GLU A 266 -6.01 -5.56 -17.16
C GLU A 266 -4.85 -6.22 -17.92
N PRO A 267 -4.74 -6.04 -19.25
CA PRO A 267 -3.59 -6.51 -20.01
C PRO A 267 -2.27 -5.90 -19.51
N ILE A 268 -1.26 -6.74 -19.27
CA ILE A 268 0.04 -6.31 -18.74
C ILE A 268 1.04 -6.13 -19.88
N ALA A 269 1.79 -5.01 -19.89
CA ALA A 269 2.88 -4.85 -20.84
C ALA A 269 4.08 -5.70 -20.45
N ARG A 270 4.86 -6.14 -21.44
CA ARG A 270 6.12 -6.86 -21.20
C ARG A 270 7.07 -6.12 -20.25
N LYS A 271 7.11 -4.78 -20.34
CA LYS A 271 7.93 -3.94 -19.44
C LYS A 271 7.46 -4.02 -17.99
N ASP A 272 6.16 -4.11 -17.76
CA ASP A 272 5.62 -4.25 -16.41
C ASP A 272 5.92 -5.65 -15.86
N LEU A 273 5.87 -6.68 -16.72
CA LEU A 273 6.35 -8.02 -16.36
C LEU A 273 7.84 -8.03 -16.01
N GLU A 274 8.68 -7.24 -16.67
CA GLU A 274 10.10 -7.08 -16.31
C GLU A 274 10.28 -6.46 -14.92
N VAL A 275 9.38 -5.56 -14.50
CA VAL A 275 9.37 -5.00 -13.15
C VAL A 275 8.89 -6.04 -12.14
N MET A 276 7.81 -6.76 -12.45
CA MET A 276 7.20 -7.75 -11.56
C MET A 276 8.03 -9.03 -11.41
N LEU A 277 8.77 -9.44 -12.45
CA LEU A 277 9.63 -10.63 -12.50
C LEU A 277 11.09 -10.23 -12.68
N ALA A 278 11.54 -9.28 -11.88
CA ALA A 278 12.84 -8.67 -12.08
C ALA A 278 14.03 -9.62 -11.81
N ASP A 279 13.82 -10.81 -11.25
CA ASP A 279 14.83 -11.86 -11.09
C ASP A 279 15.07 -12.71 -12.35
N ILE A 280 14.19 -12.65 -13.36
CA ILE A 280 14.40 -13.30 -14.65
C ILE A 280 14.66 -12.28 -15.75
N SER A 281 15.57 -12.61 -16.67
CA SER A 281 15.95 -11.67 -17.73
C SER A 281 14.81 -11.37 -18.68
N ARG A 282 14.81 -10.17 -19.24
CA ARG A 282 13.92 -9.76 -20.34
C ARG A 282 13.74 -10.86 -21.41
N LYS A 283 14.84 -11.47 -21.85
CA LYS A 283 14.84 -12.52 -22.88
C LYS A 283 14.09 -13.78 -22.42
N THR A 284 14.13 -14.07 -21.12
CA THR A 284 13.40 -15.19 -20.51
C THR A 284 11.90 -14.90 -20.47
N ILE A 285 11.51 -13.68 -20.11
CA ILE A 285 10.11 -13.22 -20.15
C ILE A 285 9.57 -13.28 -21.59
N GLU A 286 10.35 -12.80 -22.56
CA GLU A 286 9.98 -12.86 -23.99
C GLU A 286 9.75 -14.31 -24.47
N ARG A 287 10.64 -15.24 -24.09
CA ARG A 287 10.48 -16.67 -24.40
C ARG A 287 9.24 -17.26 -23.77
N ALA A 288 8.99 -16.97 -22.50
CA ALA A 288 7.80 -17.41 -21.78
C ALA A 288 6.51 -16.92 -22.46
N LEU A 289 6.45 -15.64 -22.82
CA LEU A 289 5.29 -15.06 -23.52
C LEU A 289 5.03 -15.71 -24.88
N VAL A 290 6.08 -15.93 -25.67
CA VAL A 290 5.97 -16.62 -26.97
C VAL A 290 5.43 -18.03 -26.80
N GLN A 291 5.92 -18.76 -25.79
CA GLN A 291 5.51 -20.13 -25.57
C GLN A 291 4.07 -20.25 -25.07
N LEU A 292 3.66 -19.38 -24.13
CA LEU A 292 2.27 -19.32 -23.65
C LEU A 292 1.28 -18.93 -24.75
N GLN A 293 1.68 -18.08 -25.69
CA GLN A 293 0.85 -17.78 -26.87
C GLN A 293 0.72 -18.98 -27.80
N LYS A 294 1.81 -19.72 -28.01
CA LYS A 294 1.81 -20.94 -28.83
C LYS A 294 0.94 -22.03 -28.22
N GLU A 295 0.90 -22.11 -26.89
CA GLU A 295 0.08 -23.04 -26.11
C GLU A 295 -1.36 -22.52 -25.87
N ASP A 296 -1.73 -21.39 -26.46
CA ASP A 296 -3.07 -20.78 -26.40
C ASP A 296 -3.57 -20.37 -25.00
N PHE A 297 -2.66 -20.23 -24.02
CA PHE A 297 -3.01 -19.78 -22.67
C PHE A 297 -3.25 -18.26 -22.57
N ILE A 298 -2.61 -17.47 -23.44
CA ILE A 298 -2.65 -16.00 -23.38
C ILE A 298 -2.87 -15.39 -24.76
N ILE A 299 -3.44 -14.20 -24.79
CA ILE A 299 -3.61 -13.41 -26.01
C ILE A 299 -2.84 -12.09 -25.94
N LYS A 300 -2.41 -11.62 -27.12
CA LYS A 300 -1.80 -10.31 -27.31
C LYS A 300 -2.89 -9.26 -27.48
N VAL A 301 -2.77 -8.14 -26.77
CA VAL A 301 -3.65 -6.98 -26.90
C VAL A 301 -2.81 -5.79 -27.38
N GLY A 302 -3.32 -5.01 -28.33
CA GLY A 302 -2.59 -3.89 -28.94
C GLY A 302 -1.54 -4.31 -29.97
N GLN A 303 -0.80 -3.33 -30.50
CA GLN A 303 0.22 -3.53 -31.54
C GLN A 303 1.47 -2.66 -31.28
N GLY A 304 2.63 -3.14 -31.73
CA GLY A 304 3.89 -2.38 -31.61
C GLY A 304 4.26 -2.08 -30.15
N LYS A 305 4.55 -0.80 -29.84
CA LYS A 305 4.98 -0.35 -28.51
C LYS A 305 3.91 -0.45 -27.43
N SER A 306 2.62 -0.52 -27.78
CA SER A 306 1.50 -0.70 -26.85
C SER A 306 1.09 -2.15 -26.67
N THR A 307 1.95 -3.10 -27.07
CA THR A 307 1.71 -4.53 -26.87
C THR A 307 1.57 -4.85 -25.38
N GLN A 308 0.46 -5.48 -25.04
CA GLN A 308 0.16 -6.06 -23.73
C GLN A 308 -0.32 -7.50 -23.88
N TYR A 309 -0.38 -8.22 -22.77
CA TYR A 309 -0.75 -9.63 -22.70
C TYR A 309 -1.79 -9.82 -21.62
N LYS A 310 -2.77 -10.70 -21.86
CA LYS A 310 -3.70 -11.17 -20.84
C LYS A 310 -4.01 -12.65 -21.06
N VAL A 311 -4.48 -13.32 -20.02
CA VAL A 311 -5.01 -14.67 -20.16
C VAL A 311 -6.24 -14.64 -21.06
N LYS A 312 -6.37 -15.70 -21.87
CA LYS A 312 -7.40 -15.80 -22.89
C LYS A 312 -8.80 -15.87 -22.29
#